data_AF-A0A967BCG2-F1
#
_entry.id   AF-A0A967BCG2-F1
#
_cell.length_a   1.000
_cell.length_b   1.000
_cell.length_c   1.000
_cell.angle_alpha   90.00
_cell.angle_beta   90.00
_cell.angle_gamma   90.00
#
_symmetry.space_group_name_H-M   'P 1'
#
loop_
_entity.id
_entity.type
_entity.pdbx_description
1 polymer ?
#
loop_
_entity_poly.entity_id
_entity_poly.type
_entity_poly.pdbx_seq_one_letter_code
_entity_poly.pdbx_strand_id
1 'polypeptide(L)' 'MSGTAALSEALAGLVERVTFHNAENGFCVLRVKVEGSKNPLVLGLPV' A
#
# COMPACT_ATOMS: atom_id res chain seq x y z
N MET A 1 -8.76 -22.68 3.69
CA MET A 1 -9.35 -21.57 2.90
C MET A 1 -8.20 -20.63 2.56
N SER A 2 -7.51 -20.82 1.43
CA SER A 2 -7.87 -20.47 0.06
C SER A 2 -7.81 -18.97 -0.22
N GLY A 3 -6.78 -18.59 -1.01
CA GLY A 3 -6.70 -17.37 -1.83
C GLY A 3 -6.05 -16.17 -1.13
N THR A 4 -5.00 -15.52 -1.63
CA THR A 4 -4.24 -15.64 -2.87
C THR A 4 -2.92 -14.91 -2.59
N ALA A 5 -1.81 -15.62 -2.42
CA ALA A 5 -0.49 -14.99 -2.54
C ALA A 5 -0.25 -14.73 -4.03
N ALA A 6 -1.00 -13.77 -4.60
CA ALA A 6 -0.67 -13.24 -5.90
C ALA A 6 0.66 -12.51 -5.69
N LEU A 7 1.69 -13.03 -6.34
CA LEU A 7 3.01 -12.43 -6.41
C LEU A 7 2.86 -10.95 -6.77
N SER A 8 2.94 -10.09 -5.74
CA SER A 8 3.88 -8.99 -5.67
C SER A 8 4.27 -8.40 -7.02
N GLU A 9 3.30 -7.84 -7.75
CA GLU A 9 3.64 -6.74 -8.64
C GLU A 9 4.23 -5.66 -7.73
N ALA A 10 5.54 -5.47 -7.82
CA ALA A 10 6.22 -4.44 -7.06
C ALA A 10 5.67 -3.09 -7.52
N LEU A 11 4.70 -2.58 -6.77
CA LEU A 11 4.14 -1.25 -6.96
C LEU A 11 5.25 -0.24 -6.66
N ALA A 12 5.95 0.18 -7.71
CA ALA A 12 6.98 1.20 -7.65
C ALA A 12 6.33 2.57 -7.88
N GLY A 13 6.55 3.51 -6.96
CA GLY A 13 5.97 4.84 -7.04
C GLY A 13 6.37 5.73 -5.87
N LEU A 14 6.02 7.01 -5.94
CA LEU A 14 6.28 7.97 -4.88
C LEU A 14 5.22 7.85 -3.79
N VAL A 15 5.64 7.43 -2.60
CA VAL A 15 4.82 7.43 -1.40
C VAL A 15 4.81 8.85 -0.83
N GLU A 16 3.63 9.47 -0.72
CA GLU A 16 3.51 10.78 -0.09
C GLU A 16 3.75 10.70 1.41
N ARG A 17 3.13 9.69 2.05
CA ARG A 17 3.21 9.49 3.50
C ARG A 17 2.74 8.09 3.91
N VAL A 18 3.37 7.54 4.94
CA VAL A 18 2.85 6.40 5.71
C VAL A 18 1.88 6.92 6.75
N THR A 19 0.61 6.53 6.68
CA THR A 19 -0.42 6.99 7.63
C THR A 19 -0.54 6.07 8.84
N PHE A 20 -0.21 4.79 8.68
CA PHE A 20 -0.25 3.82 9.77
C PHE A 20 0.74 2.69 9.49
N HIS A 21 1.48 2.27 10.50
CA HIS A 21 2.37 1.11 10.44
C HIS A 21 2.19 0.32 11.74
N ASN A 22 1.81 -0.95 11.63
CA ASN A 22 1.80 -1.88 12.74
C ASN A 22 2.56 -3.14 12.36
N ALA A 23 3.71 -3.32 13.01
CA ALA A 23 4.58 -4.47 12.81
C ALA A 23 4.09 -5.76 13.50
N GLU A 24 3.26 -5.66 14.55
CA GLU A 24 2.66 -6.84 15.20
C GLU A 24 1.57 -7.48 14.33
N ASN A 25 0.75 -6.66 13.69
CA ASN A 25 -0.33 -7.13 12.82
C ASN A 25 0.11 -7.29 11.34
N GLY A 26 1.36 -6.94 11.02
CA GLY A 26 1.91 -7.08 9.67
C GLY A 26 1.16 -6.26 8.63
N PHE A 27 0.85 -4.99 8.91
CA PHE A 27 0.24 -4.12 7.89
C PHE A 27 0.72 -2.67 7.93
N CYS A 28 0.74 -2.06 6.75
CA CYS A 28 1.11 -0.68 6.53
C CYS A 28 0.07 -0.01 5.62
N VAL A 29 -0.32 1.22 5.97
CA VAL A 29 -1.22 2.05 5.16
C VAL A 29 -0.42 3.19 4.57
N LEU A 30 -0.41 3.22 3.24
CA LEU A 30 0.34 4.18 2.44
C LEU A 30 -0.63 5.13 1.74
N ARG A 31 -0.30 6.41 1.75
CA ARG A 31 -0.92 7.42 0.88
C ARG A 31 0.01 7.65 -0.30
N VAL A 32 -0.48 7.38 -1.50
CA VAL A 32 0.30 7.40 -2.73
C VAL A 32 -0.27 8.45 -3.68
N LYS A 33 0.61 9.24 -4.30
CA LYS A 33 0.25 10.16 -5.37
C LYS A 33 0.39 9.44 -6.69
N VAL A 34 -0.70 9.36 -7.45
CA VAL A 34 -0.68 8.81 -8.80
C VAL A 34 -0.77 9.95 -9.79
N GLU A 35 0.12 9.99 -10.77
CA GLU A 35 0.06 11.00 -11.83
C GLU A 35 -1.26 10.90 -12.59
N GLY A 36 -1.92 12.04 -12.81
CA GLY A 36 -3.28 12.10 -13.38
C GLY A 36 -4.43 11.96 -12.38
N SER A 37 -4.16 11.59 -11.12
CA SER A 37 -5.17 11.62 -10.05
C SER A 37 -5.18 12.95 -9.31
N LYS A 38 -6.36 13.57 -9.20
CA LYS A 38 -6.54 14.83 -8.44
C LYS A 38 -6.44 14.63 -6.93
N ASN A 39 -6.70 13.41 -6.47
CA ASN A 39 -6.69 13.04 -5.07
C ASN A 39 -5.69 11.90 -4.85
N PRO A 40 -5.00 11.87 -3.71
CA PRO A 40 -4.12 10.77 -3.36
C PRO A 40 -4.95 9.54 -2.96
N LEU A 41 -4.42 8.37 -3.30
CA LEU A 41 -5.05 7.09 -3.05
C LEU A 41 -4.46 6.47 -1.78
N VAL A 42 -5.27 5.67 -1.08
CA VAL A 42 -4.87 4.93 0.11
C VAL A 42 -4.70 3.46 -0.26
N LEU A 43 -3.52 2.91 -0.01
CA LEU A 43 -3.17 1.51 -0.25
C LEU A 43 -2.80 0.84 1.06
N GLY A 44 -3.42 -0.31 1.36
CA GLY A 44 -3.04 -1.19 2.46
C GLY A 44 -2.15 -2.31 1.95
N LEU A 45 -0.96 -2.47 2.54
CA LEU A 45 -0.04 -3.54 2.21
C LEU A 45 0.19 -4.43 3.44
N PRO A 46 0.23 -5.77 3.27
CA PRO A 46 0.78 -6.64 4.29
C PRO A 46 2.28 -6.37 4.43
N VAL A 47 2.77 -6.34 5.66
CA VAL A 47 4.19 -6.23 6.04
C VAL A 47 4.68 -7.60 6.49
#